data_AF-A0A9W6H7Q9-F1
#
_entry.id   AF-A0A9W6H7Q9-F1
#
_cell.length_a   1.000
_cell.length_b   1.000
_cell.length_c   1.000
_cell.angle_alpha   90.00
_cell.angle_beta   90.00
_cell.angle_gamma   90.00
#
_symmetry.space_group_name_H-M   'P 1'
#
loop_
_entity.id
_entity.type
_entity.pdbx_description
1 polymer ?
#
loop_
_entity_poly.entity_id
_entity_poly.type
_entity_poly.pdbx_seq_one_letter_code
_entity_poly.pdbx_strand_id
1 'polypeptide(L)'
;MANRLTQAAERVSTVELLFDLVFVFTITQVTEIVVEHPRWSGVGQAALILAVVWWMYDAFAWLTNQAPADSTVLRIGLVAAMVSFLLMAVAIPDAFGDGGILFGFTYLAVVLIHFGLFASLGRSGSARSMLRVIPFNAAGAVLLIIAGFVTGPADWILFAVALVVMVSTSFTSGPTGFDLGASHFVERHGLLMIIAFGESIVSVGVGAGHHEFGAQMIVGTVLSVAIVAALWWCYFVVGRHRGGPVVVLLRR
;
A
#
# COMPACT_ATOMS: atom_id res chain seq x y z
N MET A 1 12.16 -33.53 -2.23
CA MET A 1 11.08 -33.26 -1.25
C MET A 1 11.33 -31.96 -0.48
N ALA A 2 12.53 -31.74 0.08
CA ALA A 2 12.91 -30.47 0.72
C ALA A 2 12.68 -29.22 -0.16
N ASN A 3 12.98 -29.31 -1.47
CA ASN A 3 12.79 -28.19 -2.41
C ASN A 3 11.34 -27.75 -2.63
N ARG A 4 10.35 -28.65 -2.42
CA ARG A 4 8.92 -28.30 -2.50
C ARG A 4 8.42 -27.65 -1.22
N LEU A 5 9.02 -27.99 -0.07
CA LEU A 5 8.67 -27.41 1.22
C LEU A 5 9.26 -25.99 1.36
N THR A 6 10.47 -25.74 0.83
CA THR A 6 11.00 -24.38 0.69
C THR A 6 10.21 -23.54 -0.30
N GLN A 7 9.77 -24.10 -1.44
CA GLN A 7 8.90 -23.38 -2.39
C GLN A 7 7.52 -23.03 -1.82
N ALA A 8 6.98 -23.83 -0.89
CA ALA A 8 5.73 -23.53 -0.21
C ALA A 8 5.91 -22.48 0.90
N ALA A 9 7.12 -22.36 1.46
CA ALA A 9 7.48 -21.34 2.45
C ALA A 9 7.85 -19.98 1.82
N GLU A 10 8.18 -19.93 0.52
CA GLU A 10 8.50 -18.70 -0.22
C GLU A 10 7.32 -18.06 -0.95
N ARG A 11 6.18 -18.73 -1.10
CA ARG A 11 5.03 -18.19 -1.83
C ARG A 11 4.17 -17.28 -0.96
N VAL A 12 3.78 -16.15 -1.53
CA VAL A 12 2.79 -15.23 -0.94
C VAL A 12 1.50 -16.00 -0.65
N SER A 13 1.00 -15.86 0.57
CA SER A 13 -0.21 -16.51 1.04
C SER A 13 -1.48 -15.88 0.45
N THR A 14 -2.57 -16.64 0.39
CA THR A 14 -3.84 -16.16 -0.15
C THR A 14 -4.44 -14.99 0.64
N VAL A 15 -4.16 -14.89 1.94
CA VAL A 15 -4.61 -13.78 2.78
C VAL A 15 -3.84 -12.49 2.49
N GLU A 16 -2.56 -12.59 2.13
CA GLU A 16 -1.78 -11.44 1.68
C GLU A 16 -2.29 -10.91 0.34
N LEU A 17 -2.61 -11.81 -0.60
CA LEU A 17 -3.25 -11.41 -1.86
C LEU A 17 -4.61 -10.73 -1.66
N LEU A 18 -5.41 -11.23 -0.70
CA LEU A 18 -6.67 -10.57 -0.34
C LEU A 18 -6.43 -9.19 0.28
N PHE A 19 -5.36 -9.03 1.05
CA PHE A 19 -4.99 -7.75 1.64
C PHE A 19 -4.56 -6.76 0.56
N ASP A 20 -3.75 -7.23 -0.39
CA ASP A 20 -3.29 -6.44 -1.52
C ASP A 20 -4.47 -5.97 -2.39
N LEU A 21 -5.55 -6.77 -2.52
CA LEU A 21 -6.79 -6.34 -3.20
C LEU A 21 -7.44 -5.14 -2.51
N VAL A 22 -7.55 -5.14 -1.18
CA VAL A 22 -8.10 -4.00 -0.42
C VAL A 22 -7.20 -2.77 -0.56
N PHE A 23 -5.88 -2.98 -0.59
CA PHE A 23 -4.95 -1.89 -0.84
C PHE A 23 -5.05 -1.34 -2.27
N VAL A 24 -5.25 -2.18 -3.29
CA VAL A 24 -5.52 -1.73 -4.66
C VAL A 24 -6.81 -0.89 -4.72
N PHE A 25 -7.88 -1.33 -4.04
CA PHE A 25 -9.07 -0.50 -3.90
C PHE A 25 -8.77 0.85 -3.23
N THR A 26 -7.89 0.88 -2.24
CA THR A 26 -7.42 2.13 -1.61
C THR A 26 -6.75 3.04 -2.64
N ILE A 27 -5.93 2.50 -3.54
CA ILE A 27 -5.31 3.27 -4.65
C ILE A 27 -6.39 3.78 -5.62
N THR A 28 -7.40 2.98 -5.95
CA THR A 28 -8.53 3.43 -6.78
C THR A 28 -9.23 4.64 -6.15
N GLN A 29 -9.51 4.59 -4.84
CA GLN A 29 -10.11 5.71 -4.12
C GLN A 29 -9.22 6.97 -4.12
N VAL A 30 -7.89 6.81 -4.12
CA VAL A 30 -6.97 7.95 -4.30
C VAL A 30 -7.12 8.59 -5.68
N THR A 31 -7.37 7.79 -6.73
CA THR A 31 -7.56 8.34 -8.08
C THR A 31 -8.85 9.16 -8.21
N GLU A 32 -9.89 8.85 -7.43
CA GLU A 32 -11.14 9.61 -7.42
C GLU A 32 -10.94 11.07 -6.99
N ILE A 33 -9.97 11.36 -6.11
CA ILE A 33 -9.60 12.74 -5.76
C ILE A 33 -9.22 13.54 -7.01
N VAL A 34 -8.49 12.92 -7.95
CA VAL A 34 -8.05 13.58 -9.18
C VAL A 34 -9.22 13.73 -10.16
N VAL A 35 -10.15 12.78 -10.17
CA VAL A 35 -11.38 12.83 -10.98
C VAL A 35 -12.29 13.96 -10.52
N GLU A 36 -12.55 14.06 -9.20
CA GLU A 36 -13.39 15.11 -8.61
C GLU A 36 -12.71 16.49 -8.62
N HIS A 37 -11.39 16.53 -8.55
CA HIS A 37 -10.59 17.75 -8.55
C HIS A 37 -9.46 17.72 -9.60
N PRO A 38 -9.78 17.94 -10.90
CA PRO A 38 -8.84 17.81 -12.02
C PRO A 38 -7.89 19.02 -12.15
N ARG A 39 -7.32 19.47 -11.02
CA ARG A 39 -6.34 20.55 -10.89
C ARG A 39 -5.07 20.00 -10.23
N TRP A 40 -3.97 20.72 -10.37
CA TRP A 40 -2.70 20.37 -9.72
C TRP A 40 -2.80 20.22 -8.19
N SER A 41 -3.74 20.93 -7.56
CA SER A 41 -4.03 20.76 -6.13
C SER A 41 -4.58 19.35 -5.83
N GLY A 42 -5.54 18.85 -6.62
CA GLY A 42 -6.08 17.49 -6.43
C GLY A 42 -5.03 16.42 -6.68
N VAL A 43 -4.15 16.60 -7.68
CA VAL A 43 -3.00 15.73 -7.91
C VAL A 43 -2.05 15.73 -6.70
N GLY A 44 -1.77 16.90 -6.10
CA GLY A 44 -0.95 17.01 -4.90
C GLY A 44 -1.58 16.32 -3.68
N GLN A 45 -2.89 16.46 -3.49
CA GLN A 45 -3.66 15.76 -2.43
C GLN A 45 -3.59 14.25 -2.60
N ALA A 46 -3.86 13.77 -3.82
CA ALA A 46 -3.79 12.36 -4.16
C ALA A 46 -2.38 11.80 -3.92
N ALA A 47 -1.33 12.50 -4.36
CA ALA A 47 0.06 12.09 -4.15
C ALA A 47 0.43 12.04 -2.66
N LEU A 48 -0.04 13.00 -1.86
CA LEU A 48 0.22 13.06 -0.43
C LEU A 48 -0.47 11.91 0.32
N ILE A 49 -1.75 11.66 0.03
CA ILE A 49 -2.48 10.51 0.58
C ILE A 49 -1.84 9.20 0.13
N LEU A 50 -1.50 9.07 -1.15
CA LEU A 50 -0.82 7.88 -1.67
C LEU A 50 0.46 7.61 -0.87
N ALA A 51 1.32 8.62 -0.66
CA ALA A 51 2.55 8.45 0.10
C ALA A 51 2.30 8.03 1.57
N VAL A 52 1.29 8.62 2.23
CA VAL A 52 0.91 8.30 3.62
C VAL A 52 0.39 6.87 3.74
N VAL A 53 -0.46 6.44 2.82
CA VAL A 53 -1.06 5.10 2.84
C VAL A 53 -0.04 4.05 2.38
N TRP A 54 0.78 4.37 1.37
CA TRP A 54 1.85 3.52 0.87
C TRP A 54 2.88 3.21 1.95
N TRP A 55 3.23 4.20 2.79
CA TRP A 55 4.10 4.00 3.96
C TRP A 55 3.65 2.83 4.84
N MET A 56 2.34 2.75 5.16
CA MET A 56 1.82 1.66 5.98
C MET A 56 1.67 0.36 5.21
N TYR A 57 1.34 0.39 3.92
CA TYR A 57 1.36 -0.81 3.09
C TYR A 57 2.75 -1.47 3.09
N ASP A 58 3.81 -0.70 2.85
CA ASP A 58 5.19 -1.18 2.91
C ASP A 58 5.51 -1.75 4.30
N ALA A 59 5.04 -1.10 5.36
CA ALA A 59 5.21 -1.61 6.72
C ALA A 59 4.54 -3.00 6.90
N PHE A 60 3.37 -3.25 6.34
CA PHE A 60 2.74 -4.57 6.32
C PHE A 60 3.48 -5.57 5.42
N ALA A 61 4.06 -5.13 4.30
CA ALA A 61 4.98 -5.95 3.48
C ALA A 61 6.18 -6.43 4.29
N TRP A 62 6.78 -5.57 5.11
CA TRP A 62 7.87 -5.96 6.01
C TRP A 62 7.41 -6.89 7.14
N LEU A 63 6.21 -6.69 7.68
CA LEU A 63 5.64 -7.54 8.72
C LEU A 63 5.46 -8.98 8.22
N THR A 64 4.77 -9.15 7.09
CA THR A 64 4.45 -10.49 6.59
C THR A 64 5.68 -11.22 6.07
N ASN A 65 6.69 -10.48 5.62
CA ASN A 65 7.99 -11.02 5.26
C ASN A 65 8.76 -11.65 6.45
N GLN A 66 8.48 -11.22 7.68
CA GLN A 66 9.15 -11.72 8.89
C GLN A 66 8.28 -12.68 9.71
N ALA A 67 6.95 -12.55 9.59
CA ALA A 67 6.00 -13.33 10.36
C ALA A 67 5.81 -14.75 9.76
N PRO A 68 5.55 -15.77 10.59
CA PRO A 68 5.21 -17.11 10.10
C PRO A 68 3.90 -17.08 9.28
N ALA A 69 3.95 -17.58 8.04
CA ALA A 69 2.81 -17.58 7.11
C ALA A 69 1.60 -18.43 7.57
N ASP A 70 1.82 -19.38 8.48
CA ASP A 70 0.81 -20.27 9.07
C ASP A 70 0.21 -19.73 10.39
N SER A 71 0.59 -18.53 10.82
CA SER A 71 0.09 -17.91 12.05
C SER A 71 -1.37 -17.47 11.95
N THR A 72 -2.23 -18.04 12.79
CA THR A 72 -3.63 -17.59 12.96
C THR A 72 -3.71 -16.13 13.42
N VAL A 73 -2.77 -15.70 14.27
CA VAL A 73 -2.70 -14.31 14.77
C VAL A 73 -2.43 -13.35 13.61
N LEU A 74 -1.53 -13.72 12.69
CA LEU A 74 -1.26 -12.93 11.48
C LEU A 74 -2.51 -12.81 10.62
N ARG A 75 -3.21 -13.93 10.36
CA ARG A 75 -4.43 -13.94 9.53
C ARG A 75 -5.52 -13.06 10.10
N ILE A 76 -5.80 -13.17 11.40
CA ILE A 76 -6.80 -12.34 12.08
C ILE A 76 -6.41 -10.87 12.03
N GLY A 77 -5.14 -10.55 12.31
CA GLY A 77 -4.67 -9.17 12.26
C GLY A 77 -4.68 -8.57 10.85
N LEU A 78 -4.35 -9.35 9.81
CA LEU A 78 -4.49 -8.91 8.42
C LEU A 78 -5.95 -8.65 8.05
N VAL A 79 -6.90 -9.48 8.51
CA VAL A 79 -8.33 -9.22 8.29
C VAL A 79 -8.78 -7.95 9.03
N ALA A 80 -8.33 -7.72 10.25
CA ALA A 80 -8.61 -6.47 10.97
C ALA A 80 -7.99 -5.25 10.25
N ALA A 81 -6.79 -5.41 9.71
CA ALA A 81 -6.13 -4.37 8.92
C ALA A 81 -6.89 -4.12 7.61
N MET A 82 -7.39 -5.15 6.92
CA MET A 82 -8.24 -4.99 5.73
C MET A 82 -9.48 -4.16 6.02
N VAL A 83 -10.19 -4.43 7.12
CA VAL A 83 -11.36 -3.62 7.52
C VAL A 83 -10.95 -2.17 7.73
N SER A 84 -9.82 -1.93 8.41
CA SER A 84 -9.32 -0.58 8.68
C SER A 84 -8.91 0.14 7.39
N PHE A 85 -8.19 -0.53 6.49
CA PHE A 85 -7.82 -0.01 5.16
C PHE A 85 -9.05 0.27 4.30
N LEU A 86 -10.07 -0.59 4.33
CA LEU A 86 -11.29 -0.39 3.56
C LEU A 86 -12.07 0.83 4.05
N LEU A 87 -12.23 0.98 5.37
CA LEU A 87 -12.87 2.17 5.95
C LEU A 87 -12.06 3.44 5.66
N MET A 88 -10.73 3.34 5.72
CA MET A 88 -9.84 4.44 5.32
C MET A 88 -10.05 4.80 3.85
N ALA A 89 -10.10 3.81 2.95
CA ALA A 89 -10.31 3.99 1.52
C ALA A 89 -11.64 4.68 1.20
N VAL A 90 -12.71 4.33 1.91
CA VAL A 90 -14.01 5.01 1.78
C VAL A 90 -13.90 6.49 2.15
N ALA A 91 -13.05 6.84 3.12
CA ALA A 91 -12.83 8.22 3.54
C ALA A 91 -11.91 9.03 2.62
N ILE A 92 -11.13 8.38 1.74
CA ILE A 92 -10.07 9.02 0.95
C ILE A 92 -10.57 10.14 0.02
N PRO A 93 -11.64 9.97 -0.79
CA PRO A 93 -12.08 11.02 -1.71
C PRO A 93 -12.34 12.36 -1.01
N ASP A 94 -12.81 12.30 0.25
CA ASP A 94 -13.14 13.46 1.08
C ASP A 94 -12.21 13.60 2.31
N ALA A 95 -10.98 13.09 2.23
CA ALA A 95 -10.04 13.11 3.37
C ALA A 95 -9.54 14.53 3.75
N PHE A 96 -9.70 15.50 2.84
CA PHE A 96 -9.46 16.93 3.09
C PHE A 96 -10.75 17.71 3.37
N GLY A 97 -11.84 17.00 3.68
CA GLY A 97 -13.15 17.52 4.04
C GLY A 97 -13.76 16.72 5.18
N ASP A 98 -15.03 16.32 5.06
CA ASP A 98 -15.79 15.65 6.13
C ASP A 98 -15.23 14.25 6.44
N GLY A 99 -14.59 13.60 5.47
CA GLY A 99 -13.92 12.31 5.60
C GLY A 99 -12.63 12.32 6.42
N GLY A 100 -12.02 13.48 6.68
CA GLY A 100 -10.68 13.57 7.29
C GLY A 100 -10.57 12.94 8.68
N ILE A 101 -11.62 13.06 9.51
CA ILE A 101 -11.65 12.44 10.85
C ILE A 101 -11.66 10.92 10.74
N LEU A 102 -12.50 10.36 9.86
CA LEU A 102 -12.56 8.91 9.64
C LEU A 102 -11.24 8.38 9.09
N PHE A 103 -10.61 9.10 8.16
CA PHE A 103 -9.28 8.78 7.64
C PHE A 103 -8.24 8.71 8.76
N GLY A 104 -8.15 9.73 9.63
CA GLY A 104 -7.19 9.76 10.73
C GLY A 104 -7.36 8.61 11.71
N PHE A 105 -8.59 8.30 12.14
CA PHE A 105 -8.84 7.21 13.10
C PHE A 105 -8.60 5.82 12.51
N THR A 106 -8.98 5.62 11.25
CA THR A 106 -8.72 4.34 10.56
C THR A 106 -7.24 4.16 10.29
N TYR A 107 -6.50 5.22 9.97
CA TYR A 107 -5.04 5.20 9.87
C TYR A 107 -4.39 4.83 11.22
N LEU A 108 -4.85 5.44 12.33
CA LEU A 108 -4.39 5.08 13.67
C LEU A 108 -4.66 3.59 13.97
N ALA A 109 -5.83 3.07 13.60
CA ALA A 109 -6.14 1.65 13.75
C ALA A 109 -5.16 0.76 12.97
N VAL A 110 -4.84 1.11 11.72
CA VAL A 110 -3.82 0.43 10.90
C VAL A 110 -2.45 0.43 11.61
N VAL A 111 -2.03 1.56 12.16
CA VAL A 111 -0.76 1.70 12.93
C VAL A 111 -0.76 0.80 14.17
N LEU A 112 -1.85 0.77 14.93
CA LEU A 112 -1.95 -0.02 16.17
C LEU A 112 -2.02 -1.52 15.89
N ILE A 113 -2.74 -1.94 14.84
CA ILE A 113 -2.81 -3.35 14.41
C ILE A 113 -1.41 -3.81 13.97
N HIS A 114 -0.74 -3.01 13.16
CA HIS A 114 0.63 -3.28 12.70
C HIS A 114 1.60 -3.46 13.86
N PHE A 115 1.58 -2.52 14.81
CA PHE A 115 2.39 -2.58 16.02
C PHE A 115 2.08 -3.84 16.85
N GLY A 116 0.80 -4.14 17.09
CA GLY A 116 0.38 -5.30 17.84
C GLY A 116 0.84 -6.62 17.22
N LEU A 117 0.79 -6.72 15.89
CA LEU A 117 1.31 -7.88 15.15
C LEU A 117 2.82 -8.01 15.28
N PHE A 118 3.57 -6.91 15.15
CA PHE A 118 5.03 -6.94 15.35
C PHE A 118 5.42 -7.27 16.80
N ALA A 119 4.68 -6.77 17.78
CA ALA A 119 4.90 -7.09 19.19
C ALA A 119 4.62 -8.57 19.49
N SER A 120 3.64 -9.17 18.80
CA SER A 120 3.21 -10.55 19.02
C SER A 120 4.02 -11.59 18.23
N LEU A 121 4.41 -11.25 17.00
CA LEU A 121 5.01 -12.19 16.04
C LEU A 121 6.46 -11.85 15.68
N GLY A 122 6.92 -10.63 15.97
CA GLY A 122 8.27 -10.21 15.67
C GLY A 122 9.31 -10.98 16.49
N ARG A 123 10.43 -11.34 15.85
CA ARG A 123 11.60 -11.84 16.59
C ARG A 123 12.08 -10.77 17.57
N SER A 124 12.74 -11.17 18.65
CA SER A 124 13.16 -10.27 19.74
C SER A 124 13.90 -9.00 19.30
N GLY A 125 14.69 -9.07 18.22
CA GLY A 125 15.32 -7.90 17.59
C GLY A 125 14.33 -6.98 16.87
N SER A 126 13.49 -7.54 16.01
CA SER A 126 12.50 -6.83 15.20
C SER A 126 11.43 -6.14 16.05
N ALA A 127 10.90 -6.84 17.07
CA ALA A 127 9.95 -6.27 18.02
C ALA A 127 10.55 -5.08 18.79
N ARG A 128 11.84 -5.16 19.17
CA ARG A 128 12.55 -4.05 19.82
C ARG A 128 12.80 -2.88 18.89
N SER A 129 13.14 -3.13 17.63
CA SER A 129 13.26 -2.07 16.62
C SER A 129 11.93 -1.38 16.36
N MET A 130 10.83 -2.12 16.38
CA MET A 130 9.49 -1.55 16.24
C MET A 130 9.14 -0.54 17.35
N LEU A 131 9.65 -0.71 18.57
CA LEU A 131 9.47 0.27 19.66
C LEU A 131 10.08 1.66 19.34
N ARG A 132 11.03 1.73 18.40
CA ARG A 132 11.60 3.00 17.92
C ARG A 132 10.80 3.60 16.77
N VAL A 133 10.08 2.77 16.01
CA VAL A 133 9.30 3.19 14.84
C VAL A 133 7.90 3.64 15.24
N ILE A 134 7.25 2.92 16.18
CA ILE A 134 5.86 3.18 16.57
C ILE A 134 5.59 4.62 17.04
N PRO A 135 6.48 5.32 17.78
CA PRO A 135 6.18 6.69 18.19
C PRO A 135 6.02 7.64 17.00
N PHE A 136 6.79 7.43 15.91
CA PHE A 136 6.69 8.25 14.70
C PHE A 136 5.41 7.95 13.93
N ASN A 137 5.05 6.68 13.78
CA ASN A 137 3.79 6.29 13.12
C ASN A 137 2.57 6.75 13.92
N ALA A 138 2.60 6.62 15.24
CA ALA A 138 1.53 7.09 16.12
C ALA A 138 1.42 8.63 16.11
N ALA A 139 2.54 9.34 16.14
CA ALA A 139 2.55 10.80 16.01
C ALA A 139 2.01 11.25 14.65
N GLY A 140 2.40 10.59 13.56
CA GLY A 140 1.84 10.81 12.23
C GLY A 140 0.32 10.59 12.21
N ALA A 141 -0.17 9.48 12.77
CA ALA A 141 -1.59 9.20 12.87
C ALA A 141 -2.36 10.25 13.69
N VAL A 142 -1.81 10.73 14.80
CA VAL A 142 -2.40 11.82 15.59
C VAL A 142 -2.46 13.11 14.79
N LEU A 143 -1.41 13.45 14.04
CA LEU A 143 -1.41 14.62 13.15
C LEU A 143 -2.49 14.51 12.07
N LEU A 144 -2.71 13.32 11.51
CA LEU A 144 -3.79 13.07 10.53
C LEU A 144 -5.18 13.20 11.16
N ILE A 145 -5.37 12.75 12.41
CA ILE A 145 -6.62 12.99 13.15
C ILE A 145 -6.84 14.49 13.33
N ILE A 146 -5.81 15.23 13.75
CA ILE A 146 -5.90 16.69 13.92
C ILE A 146 -6.20 17.37 12.57
N ALA A 147 -5.63 16.87 11.47
CA ALA A 147 -5.89 17.38 10.13
C ALA A 147 -7.38 17.33 9.76
N GLY A 148 -8.09 16.28 10.18
CA GLY A 148 -9.54 16.15 9.95
C GLY A 148 -10.41 17.18 10.70
N PHE A 149 -9.85 17.95 11.64
CA PHE A 149 -10.57 19.02 12.36
C PHE A 149 -10.27 20.42 11.83
N VAL A 150 -9.39 20.55 10.85
CA VAL A 150 -9.04 21.83 10.24
C VAL A 150 -9.32 21.80 8.75
N THR A 151 -9.34 22.97 8.12
CA THR A 151 -9.59 23.08 6.68
C THR A 151 -8.61 24.03 6.02
N GLY A 152 -8.50 23.93 4.69
CA GLY A 152 -7.67 24.83 3.89
C GLY A 152 -6.19 24.49 4.03
N PRO A 153 -5.26 25.46 3.99
CA PRO A 153 -3.83 25.13 3.98
C PRO A 153 -3.32 24.33 5.19
N ALA A 154 -4.06 24.37 6.32
CA ALA A 154 -3.67 23.70 7.55
C ALA A 154 -3.77 22.16 7.45
N ASP A 155 -4.79 21.62 6.78
CA ASP A 155 -4.94 20.17 6.61
C ASP A 155 -3.79 19.60 5.76
N TRP A 156 -3.43 20.25 4.65
CA TRP A 156 -2.28 19.95 3.80
C TRP A 156 -0.97 19.92 4.57
N ILE A 157 -0.73 20.95 5.38
CA ILE A 157 0.49 21.06 6.19
C ILE A 157 0.55 19.91 7.18
N LEU A 158 -0.56 19.57 7.85
CA LEU A 158 -0.60 18.48 8.80
C LEU A 158 -0.37 17.11 8.15
N PHE A 159 -0.95 16.84 6.97
CA PHE A 159 -0.66 15.62 6.21
C PHE A 159 0.83 15.56 5.79
N ALA A 160 1.38 16.67 5.30
CA ALA A 160 2.79 16.73 4.90
C ALA A 160 3.73 16.53 6.09
N VAL A 161 3.45 17.18 7.22
CA VAL A 161 4.22 17.01 8.46
C VAL A 161 4.08 15.59 8.98
N ALA A 162 2.87 15.00 8.95
CA ALA A 162 2.66 13.60 9.33
C ALA A 162 3.55 12.67 8.50
N LEU A 163 3.56 12.84 7.17
CA LEU A 163 4.43 12.07 6.28
C LEU A 163 5.91 12.24 6.62
N VAL A 164 6.37 13.48 6.81
CA VAL A 164 7.77 13.78 7.19
C VAL A 164 8.14 13.13 8.51
N VAL A 165 7.27 13.21 9.53
CA VAL A 165 7.49 12.56 10.83
C VAL A 165 7.63 11.06 10.64
N MET A 166 6.74 10.42 9.90
CA MET A 166 6.80 8.97 9.66
C MET A 166 8.08 8.57 8.93
N VAL A 167 8.40 9.23 7.81
CA VAL A 167 9.59 8.93 7.01
C VAL A 167 10.89 9.23 7.75
N SER A 168 10.89 10.18 8.69
CA SER A 168 12.08 10.55 9.46
C SER A 168 12.67 9.36 10.25
N THR A 169 11.84 8.38 10.63
CA THR A 169 12.30 7.17 11.34
C THR A 169 13.32 6.37 10.54
N SER A 170 13.26 6.39 9.21
CA SER A 170 14.23 5.71 8.34
C SER A 170 15.64 6.27 8.48
N PHE A 171 15.77 7.56 8.83
CA PHE A 171 17.06 8.23 9.02
C PHE A 171 17.57 8.12 10.46
N THR A 172 16.68 8.01 11.44
CA THR A 172 17.05 7.98 12.87
C THR A 172 17.19 6.59 13.45
N SER A 173 16.46 5.60 12.92
CA SER A 173 16.34 4.27 13.54
C SER A 173 17.22 3.20 12.88
N GLY A 174 17.68 3.41 11.64
CA GLY A 174 18.46 2.46 10.84
C GLY A 174 17.73 1.13 10.56
N PRO A 175 18.12 0.34 9.55
CA PRO A 175 17.45 -0.94 9.23
C PRO A 175 17.75 -2.07 10.23
N THR A 176 18.26 -1.76 11.43
CA THR A 176 18.76 -2.77 12.37
C THR A 176 17.64 -3.65 12.90
N GLY A 177 17.80 -4.97 12.82
CA GLY A 177 16.89 -5.94 13.44
C GLY A 177 15.74 -6.44 12.57
N PHE A 178 15.62 -5.93 11.33
CA PHE A 178 14.69 -6.44 10.34
C PHE A 178 15.43 -7.30 9.30
N ASP A 179 14.96 -8.53 9.09
CA ASP A 179 15.50 -9.41 8.06
C ASP A 179 14.59 -9.36 6.83
N LEU A 180 15.16 -8.99 5.69
CA LEU A 180 14.44 -8.76 4.44
C LEU A 180 14.78 -9.86 3.42
N GLY A 181 13.91 -10.87 3.33
CA GLY A 181 13.78 -11.71 2.15
C GLY A 181 13.41 -10.89 0.90
N ALA A 182 14.42 -10.35 0.21
CA ALA A 182 14.22 -9.50 -0.97
C ALA A 182 13.39 -10.19 -2.08
N SER A 183 13.50 -11.52 -2.23
CA SER A 183 12.70 -12.30 -3.17
C SER A 183 11.20 -12.22 -2.88
N HIS A 184 10.79 -12.47 -1.63
CA HIS A 184 9.40 -12.43 -1.20
C HIS A 184 8.82 -11.00 -1.25
N PHE A 185 9.61 -9.99 -0.87
CA PHE A 185 9.20 -8.59 -0.98
C PHE A 185 8.95 -8.16 -2.43
N VAL A 186 9.85 -8.53 -3.36
CA VAL A 186 9.70 -8.26 -4.80
C VAL A 186 8.52 -9.04 -5.39
N GLU A 187 8.34 -10.30 -4.98
CA GLU A 187 7.20 -11.12 -5.40
C GLU A 187 5.88 -10.47 -5.01
N ARG A 188 5.74 -10.02 -3.75
CA ARG A 188 4.53 -9.36 -3.26
C ARG A 188 4.21 -8.06 -4.02
N HIS A 189 5.22 -7.23 -4.28
CA HIS A 189 5.01 -6.01 -5.08
C HIS A 189 4.64 -6.34 -6.53
N GLY A 190 5.21 -7.39 -7.10
CA GLY A 190 4.79 -7.91 -8.40
C GLY A 190 3.31 -8.31 -8.41
N LEU A 191 2.87 -9.08 -7.41
CA LEU A 191 1.48 -9.51 -7.30
C LEU A 191 0.53 -8.33 -7.09
N LEU A 192 0.89 -7.36 -6.25
CA LEU A 192 0.15 -6.11 -6.10
C LEU A 192 -0.03 -5.39 -7.44
N MET A 193 1.05 -5.26 -8.22
CA MET A 193 0.98 -4.59 -9.53
C MET A 193 0.08 -5.34 -10.52
N ILE A 194 0.09 -6.68 -10.51
CA ILE A 194 -0.85 -7.47 -11.32
C ILE A 194 -2.30 -7.17 -10.92
N ILE A 195 -2.61 -7.12 -9.63
CA ILE A 195 -3.95 -6.81 -9.13
C ILE A 195 -4.34 -5.38 -9.54
N ALA A 196 -3.44 -4.39 -9.39
CA ALA A 196 -3.68 -3.01 -9.77
C ALA A 196 -3.94 -2.85 -11.28
N PHE A 197 -3.21 -3.57 -12.13
CA PHE A 197 -3.49 -3.61 -13.57
C PHE A 197 -4.84 -4.27 -13.87
N GLY A 198 -5.19 -5.33 -13.15
CA GLY A 198 -6.51 -5.96 -13.24
C GLY A 198 -7.64 -4.98 -12.89
N GLU A 199 -7.51 -4.25 -11.80
CA GLU A 199 -8.47 -3.23 -11.38
C GLU A 199 -8.59 -2.09 -12.40
N SER A 200 -7.46 -1.67 -12.99
CA SER A 200 -7.46 -0.69 -14.07
C SER A 200 -8.27 -1.18 -15.29
N ILE A 201 -8.17 -2.46 -15.65
CA ILE A 201 -8.97 -3.06 -16.74
C ILE A 201 -10.46 -3.08 -16.37
N VAL A 202 -10.82 -3.42 -15.13
CA VAL A 202 -12.20 -3.39 -14.65
C VAL A 202 -12.76 -1.97 -14.74
N SER A 203 -12.01 -0.97 -14.27
CA SER A 203 -12.38 0.45 -14.33
C SER A 203 -12.59 0.93 -15.78
N VAL A 204 -11.71 0.55 -16.72
CA VAL A 204 -11.90 0.82 -18.15
C VAL A 204 -13.21 0.22 -18.66
N GLY A 205 -13.53 -1.01 -18.30
CA GLY A 205 -14.78 -1.67 -18.69
C GLY A 205 -16.03 -0.97 -18.13
N VAL A 206 -16.00 -0.59 -16.85
CA VAL A 206 -17.08 0.17 -16.20
C VAL A 206 -17.24 1.55 -16.87
N GLY A 207 -16.14 2.27 -17.10
CA GLY A 207 -16.14 3.58 -17.75
C GLY A 207 -16.67 3.53 -19.19
N ALA A 208 -16.30 2.51 -19.95
CA ALA A 208 -16.83 2.28 -21.30
C ALA A 208 -18.36 2.08 -21.29
N GLY A 209 -18.90 1.41 -20.28
CA GLY A 209 -20.35 1.17 -20.12
C GLY A 209 -21.19 2.45 -19.99
N HIS A 210 -20.60 3.59 -19.64
CA HIS A 210 -21.29 4.89 -19.54
C HIS A 210 -21.34 5.67 -20.86
N HIS A 211 -20.76 5.15 -21.94
CA HIS A 211 -20.72 5.82 -23.24
C HIS A 211 -21.68 5.17 -24.25
N GLU A 212 -22.10 5.94 -25.26
CA GLU A 212 -22.89 5.37 -26.37
C GLU A 212 -22.05 4.39 -27.20
N PHE A 213 -22.66 3.27 -27.60
CA PHE A 213 -21.97 2.26 -28.39
C PHE A 213 -21.54 2.85 -29.75
N GLY A 214 -20.23 2.89 -29.99
CA GLY A 214 -19.69 3.49 -31.21
C GLY A 214 -18.17 3.43 -31.29
N ALA A 215 -17.63 3.93 -32.41
CA ALA A 215 -16.19 3.87 -32.70
C ALA A 215 -15.33 4.57 -31.62
N GLN A 216 -15.81 5.66 -31.04
CA GLN A 216 -15.09 6.39 -29.99
C GLN A 216 -14.90 5.56 -28.72
N MET A 217 -15.97 4.91 -28.23
CA MET A 217 -15.91 3.98 -27.10
C MET A 217 -14.92 2.84 -27.37
N ILE A 218 -15.01 2.22 -28.56
CA ILE A 218 -14.15 1.10 -28.96
C ILE A 218 -12.68 1.52 -28.97
N VAL A 219 -12.37 2.62 -29.65
CA VAL A 219 -10.99 3.14 -29.74
C VAL A 219 -10.46 3.53 -28.36
N GLY A 220 -11.24 4.26 -27.56
CA GLY A 220 -10.84 4.65 -26.20
C GLY A 220 -10.56 3.45 -25.30
N THR A 221 -11.40 2.42 -25.35
CA THR A 221 -11.22 1.16 -24.60
C THR A 221 -9.95 0.44 -25.03
N VAL A 222 -9.73 0.28 -26.34
CA VAL A 222 -8.52 -0.37 -26.88
C VAL A 222 -7.26 0.38 -26.50
N LEU A 223 -7.26 1.72 -26.58
CA LEU A 223 -6.13 2.54 -26.18
C LEU A 223 -5.85 2.44 -24.67
N SER A 224 -6.89 2.41 -23.84
CA SER A 224 -6.75 2.26 -22.38
C SER A 224 -6.13 0.89 -22.02
N VAL A 225 -6.61 -0.19 -22.65
CA VAL A 225 -6.03 -1.53 -22.48
C VAL A 225 -4.58 -1.58 -22.98
N ALA A 226 -4.27 -0.93 -24.11
CA ALA A 226 -2.91 -0.85 -24.62
C ALA A 226 -1.96 -0.13 -23.65
N ILE A 227 -2.43 0.93 -22.96
CA ILE A 227 -1.65 1.62 -21.93
C ILE A 227 -1.39 0.69 -20.74
N VAL A 228 -2.41 -0.01 -20.23
CA VAL A 228 -2.23 -0.97 -19.13
C VAL A 228 -1.24 -2.08 -19.52
N ALA A 229 -1.35 -2.60 -20.74
CA ALA A 229 -0.43 -3.61 -21.27
C ALA A 229 1.01 -3.08 -21.41
N ALA A 230 1.19 -1.82 -21.82
CA ALA A 230 2.51 -1.18 -21.92
C ALA A 230 3.13 -0.97 -20.53
N LEU A 231 2.34 -0.53 -19.54
CA LEU A 231 2.80 -0.41 -18.15
C LEU A 231 3.21 -1.77 -17.57
N TRP A 232 2.42 -2.81 -17.82
CA TRP A 232 2.76 -4.18 -17.45
C TRP A 232 4.08 -4.62 -18.09
N TRP A 233 4.27 -4.34 -19.37
CA TRP A 233 5.50 -4.67 -20.10
C TRP A 233 6.73 -3.94 -19.53
N CYS A 234 6.59 -2.64 -19.23
CA CYS A 234 7.63 -1.84 -18.60
C CYS A 234 8.03 -2.41 -17.23
N TYR A 235 7.05 -2.80 -16.41
CA TYR A 235 7.30 -3.33 -15.07
C TYR A 235 7.94 -4.72 -15.11
N PHE A 236 7.37 -5.69 -15.84
CA PHE A 236 7.80 -7.10 -15.78
C PHE A 236 8.85 -7.50 -16.80
N VAL A 237 8.86 -6.89 -17.99
CA VAL A 237 9.73 -7.31 -19.09
C VAL A 237 10.96 -6.44 -19.16
N VAL A 238 10.81 -5.11 -19.19
CA VAL A 238 11.96 -4.19 -19.27
C VAL A 238 12.80 -4.23 -17.99
N GLY A 239 12.17 -4.32 -16.82
CA GLY A 239 12.87 -4.50 -15.53
C GLY A 239 13.78 -5.74 -15.50
N ARG A 240 13.33 -6.84 -16.14
CA ARG A 240 14.09 -8.10 -16.23
C ARG A 240 15.29 -8.03 -17.19
N HIS A 241 15.29 -7.10 -18.14
CA HIS A 241 16.39 -6.92 -19.10
C HIS A 241 17.46 -5.91 -18.64
N ARG A 242 17.10 -4.95 -17.78
CA ARG A 242 18.05 -3.96 -17.22
C ARG A 242 18.66 -4.40 -15.88
N GLY A 243 17.96 -5.24 -15.12
CA GLY A 243 18.59 -6.03 -14.07
C GLY A 243 19.20 -7.29 -14.69
N GLY A 244 20.53 -7.37 -14.75
CA GLY A 244 21.20 -8.68 -14.85
C GLY A 244 20.72 -9.62 -13.72
N PRO A 245 21.14 -10.90 -13.67
CA PRO A 245 20.57 -11.89 -12.75
C PRO A 245 20.82 -11.51 -11.27
N VAL A 246 19.96 -10.68 -10.69
CA VAL A 246 20.02 -10.24 -9.28
C VAL A 246 19.54 -11.36 -8.34
N VAL A 247 19.12 -12.51 -8.86
CA VAL A 247 18.66 -13.66 -8.07
C VAL A 247 19.74 -14.75 -7.86
N VAL A 248 20.99 -14.56 -8.34
CA VAL A 248 22.04 -15.60 -8.25
C VAL A 248 23.24 -15.25 -7.34
N LEU A 249 23.32 -14.03 -6.77
CA LEU A 249 24.52 -13.60 -6.04
C LEU A 249 24.39 -13.48 -4.51
N LEU A 250 23.42 -14.14 -3.88
CA LEU A 250 23.39 -14.30 -2.41
C LEU A 250 23.36 -15.78 -2.00
N ARG A 251 24.27 -16.56 -2.60
CA ARG A 251 24.64 -17.88 -2.09
C ARG A 251 26.13 -17.91 -1.80
N ARG A 252 26.52 -17.35 -0.66
CA ARG A 252 27.70 -17.77 0.11
C ARG A 252 27.40 -17.61 1.59
#